data_AF-A0A3P6TPW4-F1
#
_entry.id   AF-A0A3P6TPW4-F1
#
_cell.length_a   1.000
_cell.length_b   1.000
_cell.length_c   1.000
_cell.angle_alpha   90.00
_cell.angle_beta   90.00
_cell.angle_gamma   90.00
#
_symmetry.space_group_name_H-M   'P 1'
#
loop_
_entity.id
_entity.type
_entity.pdbx_description
1 polymer ?
#
loop_
_entity_poly.entity_id
_entity_poly.type
_entity_poly.pdbx_seq_one_letter_code
_entity_poly.pdbx_strand_id
1 'polypeptide(L)' 'MLEIAMKWTVEDGFKHLLKLPDRYEFDSSVLRVNAYYSANLNSISILAAILQSPFYERGFPGSAKFI' A
#
# COMPACT_ATOMS: atom_id res chain seq x y z
N MET A 1 -13.01 1.42 -22.42
CA MET A 1 -12.80 1.68 -20.97
C MET A 1 -11.46 1.13 -20.49
N LEU A 2 -11.19 -0.18 -20.63
CA LEU A 2 -9.90 -0.77 -20.20
C LEU A 2 -8.69 -0.24 -20.98
N GLU A 3 -8.79 -0.08 -22.30
CA GLU A 3 -7.69 0.41 -23.14
C GLU A 3 -7.24 1.84 -22.76
N ILE A 4 -8.20 2.73 -22.47
CA ILE A 4 -7.93 4.10 -22.02
C ILE A 4 -7.20 4.08 -20.67
N ALA A 5 -7.66 3.21 -19.74
CA ALA A 5 -7.01 3.07 -18.43
C ALA A 5 -5.57 2.55 -18.56
N MET A 6 -5.34 1.54 -19.41
CA MET A 6 -3.99 1.02 -19.65
C MET A 6 -3.06 2.08 -20.25
N LYS A 7 -3.55 2.82 -21.26
CA LYS A 7 -2.80 3.92 -21.86
C LYS A 7 -2.42 4.97 -20.81
N TRP A 8 -3.38 5.34 -19.95
CA TRP A 8 -3.14 6.29 -18.87
C TRP A 8 -2.07 5.81 -17.89
N THR A 9 -2.14 4.54 -17.43
CA THR A 9 -1.13 3.97 -16.52
C THR A 9 0.28 4.02 -17.10
N VAL A 10 0.43 3.71 -18.40
CA VAL A 10 1.73 3.76 -19.07
C VAL A 10 2.25 5.20 -19.16
N GLU A 11 1.41 6.13 -19.61
CA GLU A 11 1.78 7.54 -19.72
C GLU A 11 2.15 8.17 -18.37
N ASP A 12 1.41 7.82 -17.31
CA ASP A 12 1.67 8.27 -15.95
C ASP A 12 3.01 7.72 -15.42
N GLY A 13 3.31 6.44 -15.68
CA GLY A 13 4.61 5.84 -15.34
C GLY A 13 5.79 6.57 -15.98
N PHE A 14 5.68 6.97 -17.26
CA PHE A 14 6.73 7.75 -17.91
C PHE A 14 6.90 9.16 -17.33
N LYS A 15 5.82 9.81 -16.89
CA LYS A 15 5.87 11.14 -16.26
C LYS A 15 6.59 11.11 -14.91
N HIS A 16 6.56 9.98 -14.20
CA HIS A 16 7.27 9.83 -12.93
C HIS A 16 8.79 9.85 -13.09
N LEU A 17 9.34 9.52 -14.27
CA LEU A 17 10.78 9.62 -14.55
C LEU A 17 11.31 11.07 -14.48
N LEU A 18 10.43 12.06 -14.62
CA LEU A 18 10.79 13.47 -14.58
C LEU A 18 10.68 14.07 -13.17
N LYS A 19 10.19 13.29 -12.19
CA LYS A 19 9.95 13.73 -10.81
C LYS A 19 10.91 13.00 -9.87
N LEU A 20 11.17 13.62 -8.72
CA LEU A 20 11.81 12.92 -7.61
C LEU A 20 10.85 11.85 -7.04
N PRO A 21 11.37 10.73 -6.53
CA PRO A 21 10.55 9.73 -5.86
C PRO A 21 9.78 10.33 -4.67
N ASP A 22 8.47 10.12 -4.62
CA ASP A 22 7.64 10.49 -3.48
C ASP A 22 7.70 9.37 -2.42
N ARG A 23 8.00 9.74 -1.17
CA ARG A 23 8.08 8.80 -0.05
C ARG A 23 6.74 8.58 0.65
N TYR A 24 5.71 9.36 0.33
CA TYR A 24 4.39 9.28 0.93
C TYR A 24 3.37 8.54 0.05
N GLU A 25 3.77 8.17 -1.17
CA GLU A 25 2.96 7.38 -2.08
C GLU A 25 2.97 5.90 -1.67
N PHE A 26 1.79 5.27 -1.73
CA PHE A 26 1.66 3.84 -1.49
C PHE A 26 1.69 3.08 -2.81
N ASP A 27 2.54 2.05 -2.90
CA ASP A 27 2.66 1.16 -4.06
C ASP A 27 1.42 0.30 -4.31
N SER A 28 0.44 0.32 -3.40
CA SER A 28 -0.80 -0.45 -3.47
C SER A 28 -1.95 0.33 -2.87
N SER A 29 -3.16 0.08 -3.38
CA SER A 29 -4.39 0.58 -2.79
C SER A 29 -4.49 0.19 -1.31
N VAL A 30 -4.86 1.16 -0.47
CA VAL A 30 -5.11 1.01 0.97
C VAL A 30 -6.26 0.05 1.30
N LEU A 31 -7.10 -0.27 0.29
CA LEU A 31 -8.20 -1.22 0.41
C LEU A 31 -7.76 -2.68 0.28
N ARG A 32 -6.50 -2.93 -0.09
CA ARG A 32 -5.94 -4.29 -0.13
C ARG A 32 -5.62 -4.75 1.29
N VAL A 33 -6.10 -5.93 1.67
CA VAL A 33 -5.78 -6.58 2.95
C VAL A 33 -4.35 -7.14 2.87
N ASN A 34 -3.35 -6.28 3.10
CA ASN A 34 -1.93 -6.66 3.07
C ASN A 34 -1.04 -5.71 3.89
N ALA A 35 0.18 -6.14 4.17
CA ALA A 35 1.28 -5.32 4.63
C ALA A 35 2.55 -5.72 3.84
N TYR A 36 3.44 -4.77 3.56
CA TYR A 36 4.65 -5.06 2.79
C TYR A 36 5.83 -4.19 3.20
N TYR A 37 7.02 -4.65 2.86
CA TYR A 37 8.27 -3.92 3.03
C TYR A 37 8.76 -3.41 1.67
N SER A 38 9.11 -2.12 1.58
CA SER A 38 9.75 -1.54 0.41
C SER A 38 11.24 -1.34 0.69
N ALA A 39 12.10 -2.12 0.03
CA ALA A 39 13.54 -2.04 0.21
C ALA A 39 14.12 -0.69 -0.26
N ASN A 40 13.56 -0.11 -1.32
CA ASN A 40 14.00 1.17 -1.87
C ASN A 40 13.74 2.35 -0.93
N LEU A 41 12.66 2.26 -0.13
CA LEU A 41 12.28 3.28 0.83
C LEU A 41 12.75 2.95 2.26
N ASN A 42 13.18 1.70 2.49
CA ASN A 42 13.42 1.13 3.82
C ASN A 42 12.24 1.39 4.76
N SER A 43 11.03 1.08 4.29
CA SER A 43 9.78 1.35 5.00
C SER A 43 8.88 0.13 5.05
N ILE A 44 8.11 0.02 6.13
CA ILE A 44 7.04 -0.97 6.29
C ILE A 44 5.71 -0.24 6.11
N SER A 45 4.91 -0.72 5.16
CA SER A 45 3.59 -0.18 4.85
C SER A 45 2.51 -1.11 5.40
N ILE A 46 1.69 -0.60 6.32
CA ILE A 46 0.53 -1.29 6.89
C ILE A 46 -0.74 -0.65 6.32
N LEU A 47 -1.46 -1.38 5.48
CA LEU A 47 -2.63 -0.83 4.77
C LEU A 47 -3.87 -0.85 5.66
N ALA A 48 -4.77 0.12 5.48
CA ALA A 48 -5.95 0.27 6.34
C ALA A 48 -6.83 -0.99 6.37
N ALA A 49 -6.97 -1.69 5.24
CA ALA A 49 -7.79 -2.89 5.15
C ALA A 49 -7.22 -4.12 5.90
N ILE A 50 -5.94 -4.13 6.33
CA ILE A 50 -5.42 -5.20 7.20
C ILE A 50 -5.72 -4.94 8.68
N LEU A 51 -6.10 -3.70 9.05
CA LEU A 51 -6.38 -3.29 10.43
C LEU A 51 -7.79 -3.71 10.88
N GLN A 52 -8.11 -4.99 10.71
CA GLN A 52 -9.37 -5.61 11.09
C GLN A 52 -9.12 -7.04 11.60
N SER A 53 -10.16 -7.66 12.18
CA SER A 53 -10.10 -9.06 12.62
C SER A 53 -9.73 -10.00 11.46
N PRO A 54 -8.86 -11.01 11.66
CA PRO A 54 -8.27 -11.45 12.92
C PRO A 54 -6.94 -10.76 13.29
N PHE A 55 -6.45 -9.82 12.49
CA PHE A 55 -5.13 -9.21 12.70
C PHE A 55 -5.15 -8.11 13.75
N TYR A 56 -6.21 -7.31 13.78
CA TYR A 56 -6.35 -6.22 14.73
C TYR A 56 -7.81 -5.96 15.10
N GLU A 57 -8.10 -5.98 16.40
CA GLU A 57 -9.33 -5.48 16.97
C GLU A 57 -9.03 -4.78 18.29
N ARG A 58 -9.65 -3.62 18.53
CA ARG A 58 -9.33 -2.78 19.70
C ARG A 58 -9.48 -3.55 21.02
N GLY A 59 -10.50 -4.43 21.10
CA GLY A 59 -10.83 -5.22 22.28
C GLY A 59 -10.01 -6.50 22.48
N PHE A 60 -9.12 -6.87 21.55
CA PHE A 60 -8.31 -8.09 21.71
C PHE A 60 -7.41 -8.01 22.95
N PRO A 61 -7.30 -9.09 23.74
CA PRO A 61 -6.29 -9.18 24.79
C PRO A 61 -4.91 -9.01 24.15
N GLY A 62 -3.96 -8.42 24.87
CA GLY A 62 -2.63 -8.13 24.31
C GLY A 62 -1.98 -9.33 23.62
N SER A 63 -2.17 -10.53 24.14
CA SER A 63 -1.69 -11.79 23.55
C SER A 63 -2.27 -12.15 22.19
N ALA A 64 -3.48 -11.68 21.86
CA ALA A 64 -4.12 -11.90 20.56
C ALA A 64 -3.80 -10.78 19.54
N LYS A 65 -3.07 -9.73 19.96
CA LYS A 65 -2.64 -8.62 19.09
C LYS A 65 -1.27 -8.84 18.46
N PHE A 66 -0.54 -9.86 18.91
CA PHE A 66 0.78 -10.22 18.37
C PHE A 66 0.65 -11.51 17.55
N ILE A 67 0.66 -11.36 16.23
CA ILE A 67 1.28 -12.36 15.34
C ILE A 67 2.67 -11.82 15.02
#